data_AF-A0A3P1SXY7-F1
#
_entry.id   AF-A0A3P1SXY7-F1
#
_cell.length_a   1.000
_cell.length_b   1.000
_cell.length_c   1.000
_cell.angle_alpha   90.00
_cell.angle_beta   90.00
_cell.angle_gamma   90.00
#
_symmetry.space_group_name_H-M   'P 1'
#
loop_
_entity.id
_entity.type
_entity.pdbx_description
1 polymer ?
#
loop_
_entity_poly.entity_id
_entity_poly.type
_entity_poly.pdbx_seq_one_letter_code
_entity_poly.pdbx_strand_id
1 'polypeptide(L)'
;MNNEISQLMAKICANESDYPSSCDLTSSSVQQFKAAVATDLYDDLHTLAAMHGKDADCIAADLLTIALREAFACMTQEQIDMLKQTRQENELQSAQQHMEEQRFDAGCT
;
A
#
# COMPACT_ATOMS: atom_id res chain seq x y z
N MET A 1 1.45 -13.68 21.05
CA MET A 1 1.61 -13.12 19.70
C MET A 1 0.30 -12.45 19.34
N ASN A 2 0.21 -11.13 19.49
CA ASN A 2 -0.94 -10.37 19.01
C ASN A 2 -0.70 -10.14 17.53
N ASN A 3 -1.34 -10.93 16.68
CA ASN A 3 -1.18 -10.83 15.25
C ASN A 3 -2.03 -9.64 14.78
N GLU A 4 -1.39 -8.57 14.29
CA GLU A 4 -2.08 -7.33 13.88
C GLU A 4 -3.12 -7.63 12.78
N ILE A 5 -2.85 -8.65 11.96
CA ILE A 5 -3.77 -9.19 10.95
C ILE A 5 -5.06 -9.69 11.60
N SER A 6 -4.99 -10.41 12.72
CA SER A 6 -6.18 -10.92 13.41
C SER A 6 -7.03 -9.77 13.99
N GLN A 7 -6.40 -8.68 14.42
CA GLN A 7 -7.13 -7.49 14.87
C GLN A 7 -7.79 -6.75 13.71
N LEU A 8 -7.12 -6.67 12.55
CA LEU A 8 -7.71 -6.12 11.32
C LEU A 8 -8.93 -6.94 10.91
N MET A 9 -8.81 -8.27 10.87
CA MET A 9 -9.93 -9.15 10.52
C MET A 9 -11.09 -9.02 11.51
N ALA A 10 -10.80 -8.95 12.82
CA ALA A 10 -11.84 -8.69 13.82
C ALA A 10 -12.56 -7.35 13.58
N LYS A 11 -11.85 -6.29 13.18
CA LYS A 11 -12.45 -4.99 12.81
C LYS A 11 -13.25 -5.04 11.52
N ILE A 12 -12.82 -5.85 10.55
CA ILE A 12 -13.56 -6.08 9.31
C ILE A 12 -14.87 -6.80 9.62
N CYS A 13 -14.82 -7.86 10.43
CA CYS A 13 -15.99 -8.64 10.79
C CYS A 13 -16.93 -7.96 11.80
N ALA A 14 -16.43 -7.05 12.66
CA ALA A 14 -17.24 -6.40 13.70
C ALA A 14 -17.99 -5.14 13.24
N ASN A 15 -17.53 -4.48 12.16
CA ASN A 15 -18.19 -3.29 11.63
C ASN A 15 -19.29 -3.68 10.63
N GLU A 16 -20.48 -3.98 11.12
CA GLU A 16 -21.74 -4.09 10.34
C GLU A 16 -22.35 -2.70 10.03
N SER A 17 -21.53 -1.68 9.73
CA SER A 17 -22.08 -0.33 9.50
C SER A 17 -22.49 -0.15 8.03
N ASP A 18 -23.80 0.10 7.83
CA ASP A 18 -24.59 0.38 6.62
C ASP A 18 -24.08 1.47 5.64
N TYR A 19 -22.81 1.84 5.68
CA TYR A 19 -22.23 2.84 4.77
C TYR A 19 -20.93 2.33 4.16
N PRO A 20 -20.75 2.42 2.83
CA PRO A 20 -19.48 2.11 2.21
C PRO A 20 -18.44 3.03 2.84
N SER A 21 -17.51 2.43 3.59
CA SER A 21 -16.39 3.13 4.18
C SER A 21 -15.51 3.58 3.03
N SER A 22 -15.80 4.74 2.42
CA SER A 22 -14.96 5.29 1.37
C SER A 22 -13.64 5.63 2.05
N CYS A 23 -12.61 4.81 1.85
CA CYS A 23 -11.26 5.27 2.12
C CYS A 23 -11.08 6.48 1.22
N ASP A 24 -10.81 7.62 1.82
CA ASP A 24 -10.56 8.85 1.09
C ASP A 24 -9.18 8.73 0.42
N LEU A 25 -9.15 8.00 -0.69
CA LEU A 25 -7.99 7.79 -1.55
C LEU A 25 -7.61 9.09 -2.28
N THR A 26 -8.34 10.20 -2.06
CA THR A 26 -8.03 11.51 -2.64
C THR A 26 -6.93 12.27 -1.89
N SER A 27 -6.41 11.71 -0.79
CA SER A 27 -5.26 12.30 -0.11
C SER A 27 -4.03 12.32 -1.02
N SER A 28 -3.45 13.51 -1.21
CA SER A 28 -2.30 13.79 -2.09
C SER A 28 -1.03 12.98 -1.78
N SER A 29 -1.05 12.15 -0.75
CA SER A 29 0.06 11.30 -0.30
C SER A 29 -0.16 9.81 -0.53
N VAL A 30 -1.26 9.39 -1.17
CA VAL A 30 -1.53 7.96 -1.44
C VAL A 30 -1.09 7.64 -2.87
N GLN A 31 -0.13 6.71 -2.99
CA GLN A 31 0.25 6.15 -4.29
C GLN A 31 -0.54 4.87 -4.56
N GLN A 32 -1.05 4.73 -5.79
CA GLN A 32 -1.66 3.49 -6.24
C GLN A 32 -0.57 2.43 -6.44
N PHE A 33 -0.70 1.30 -5.74
CA PHE A 33 0.15 0.14 -5.93
C PHE A 33 -0.51 -0.83 -6.91
N LYS A 34 0.14 -1.07 -8.06
CA LYS A 34 -0.32 -2.06 -9.05
C LYS A 34 0.70 -3.18 -9.12
N ALA A 35 0.31 -4.37 -8.65
CA ALA A 35 1.09 -5.58 -8.77
C ALA A 35 0.20 -6.73 -9.23
N ALA A 36 0.78 -7.68 -9.95
CA ALA A 36 0.09 -8.92 -10.27
C ALA A 36 -0.06 -9.77 -9.00
N VAL A 37 -1.28 -10.22 -8.73
CA VAL A 37 -1.62 -11.10 -7.61
C VAL A 37 -2.21 -12.39 -8.17
N ALA A 38 -2.03 -13.50 -7.47
CA ALA A 38 -2.67 -14.76 -7.83
C ALA A 38 -4.20 -14.58 -7.89
N THR A 39 -4.83 -15.13 -8.92
CA THR A 39 -6.27 -14.96 -9.19
C THR A 39 -7.12 -15.38 -8.00
N ASP A 40 -6.80 -16.52 -7.38
CA ASP A 40 -7.56 -17.03 -6.23
C ASP A 40 -7.56 -16.04 -5.05
N LEU A 41 -6.42 -15.42 -4.74
CA LEU A 41 -6.30 -14.43 -3.67
C LEU A 41 -7.02 -13.12 -4.00
N TYR A 42 -7.00 -12.73 -5.27
CA TYR A 42 -7.73 -11.57 -5.75
C TYR A 42 -9.25 -11.78 -5.59
N ASP A 43 -9.74 -12.94 -6.00
CA ASP A 43 -11.15 -13.30 -5.89
C ASP A 43 -11.60 -13.43 -4.43
N ASP A 44 -10.77 -14.02 -3.55
CA ASP A 44 -11.02 -14.10 -2.11
C ASP A 44 -11.11 -12.72 -1.46
N LEU A 45 -10.19 -11.81 -1.80
CA LEU A 45 -10.19 -10.43 -1.30
C LEU A 45 -11.45 -9.68 -1.74
N HIS A 46 -11.83 -9.80 -3.02
CA HIS A 46 -13.04 -9.18 -3.53
C HIS A 46 -14.31 -9.76 -2.90
N THR A 47 -14.32 -11.07 -2.64
CA THR A 47 -15.41 -11.74 -1.93
C THR A 47 -15.53 -11.23 -0.50
N LEU A 48 -14.42 -11.12 0.23
CA LEU A 48 -14.38 -10.56 1.57
C LEU A 48 -14.87 -9.10 1.59
N ALA A 49 -14.43 -8.29 0.64
CA ALA A 49 -14.84 -6.91 0.49
C ALA A 49 -16.35 -6.80 0.24
N ALA A 50 -16.89 -7.61 -0.66
CA ALA A 50 -18.32 -7.66 -0.96
C ALA A 50 -19.16 -8.13 0.25
N MET A 51 -18.69 -9.13 0.99
CA MET A 51 -19.37 -9.63 2.19
C MET A 51 -19.53 -8.58 3.28
N HIS A 52 -18.56 -7.67 3.40
CA HIS A 52 -18.54 -6.66 4.45
C HIS A 52 -18.87 -5.24 3.96
N GLY A 53 -19.28 -5.07 2.70
CA GLY A 53 -19.61 -3.76 2.12
C GLY A 53 -18.43 -2.78 2.11
N LYS A 54 -17.20 -3.29 1.98
CA LYS A 54 -15.96 -2.51 1.99
C LYS A 54 -15.30 -2.51 0.62
N ASP A 55 -14.35 -1.61 0.44
CA ASP A 55 -13.50 -1.57 -0.74
C ASP A 55 -12.34 -2.57 -0.60
N ALA A 56 -12.11 -3.37 -1.64
CA ALA A 56 -11.05 -4.38 -1.68
C ALA A 56 -9.65 -3.74 -1.62
N ASP A 57 -9.46 -2.58 -2.25
CA ASP A 57 -8.18 -1.87 -2.26
C ASP A 57 -7.82 -1.36 -0.87
N CYS A 58 -8.82 -0.98 -0.06
CA CYS A 58 -8.60 -0.60 1.34
C CYS A 58 -8.15 -1.77 2.19
N ILE A 59 -8.82 -2.93 2.05
CA ILE A 59 -8.46 -4.13 2.79
C ILE A 59 -7.05 -4.58 2.39
N ALA A 60 -6.73 -4.54 1.09
CA ALA A 60 -5.38 -4.84 0.60
C ALA A 60 -4.33 -3.88 1.16
N ALA A 61 -4.61 -2.58 1.18
CA ALA A 61 -3.68 -1.57 1.71
C ALA A 61 -3.40 -1.77 3.20
N ASP A 62 -4.43 -2.05 4.01
CA ASP A 62 -4.27 -2.34 5.43
C ASP A 62 -3.45 -3.62 5.65
N LEU A 63 -3.76 -4.70 4.91
CA LEU A 63 -3.01 -5.95 4.96
C LEU A 63 -1.54 -5.77 4.58
N LEU A 64 -1.27 -5.06 3.47
CA LEU A 64 0.09 -4.80 3.01
C LEU A 64 0.86 -3.95 4.00
N THR A 65 0.21 -2.95 4.62
CA THR A 65 0.83 -2.10 5.64
C THR A 65 1.28 -2.92 6.85
N ILE A 66 0.42 -3.82 7.34
CA ILE A 66 0.75 -4.72 8.45
C ILE A 66 1.91 -5.64 8.04
N ALA A 67 1.79 -6.31 6.88
CA ALA A 67 2.80 -7.25 6.40
C ALA A 67 4.19 -6.59 6.24
N LEU A 68 4.26 -5.37 5.70
CA LEU A 68 5.50 -4.62 5.57
C LEU A 68 6.08 -4.22 6.92
N ARG A 69 5.24 -3.79 7.88
CA ARG A 69 5.69 -3.45 9.24
C ARG A 69 6.27 -4.66 9.95
N GLU A 70 5.58 -5.81 9.88
CA GLU A 70 6.06 -7.05 10.47
C GLU A 70 7.35 -7.54 9.81
N ALA A 71 7.44 -7.44 8.48
CA ALA A 71 8.66 -7.76 7.74
C ALA A 71 9.83 -6.89 8.17
N PHE A 72 9.64 -5.57 8.28
CA PHE A 72 10.69 -4.64 8.74
C PHE A 72 11.06 -4.83 10.20
N ALA A 73 10.12 -5.22 11.06
CA ALA A 73 10.41 -5.54 12.46
C ALA A 73 11.33 -6.77 12.61
N CYS A 74 11.35 -7.67 11.63
CA CYS A 74 12.24 -8.83 11.59
C CYS A 74 13.65 -8.51 11.07
N MET A 75 13.88 -7.31 10.52
CA MET A 75 15.17 -6.93 9.95
C MET A 75 16.18 -6.50 11.01
N THR A 76 17.46 -6.69 10.72
CA THR A 76 18.54 -6.14 11.56
C THR A 76 18.66 -4.64 11.36
N GLN A 77 19.30 -3.95 12.31
CA GLN A 77 19.54 -2.50 12.20
C GLN A 77 20.35 -2.15 10.93
N GLU A 78 21.34 -2.97 10.59
CA GLU A 78 22.15 -2.81 9.37
C GLU A 78 21.30 -2.91 8.10
N GLN A 79 20.36 -3.86 8.04
CA GLN A 79 19.42 -4.01 6.91
C GLN A 79 18.47 -2.81 6.81
N ILE A 80 17.98 -2.31 7.94
CA ILE A 80 17.12 -1.12 8.00
C ILE A 80 17.86 0.13 7.52
N ASP A 81 19.12 0.29 7.90
CA ASP A 81 19.92 1.45 7.51
C ASP A 81 20.27 1.41 6.01
N MET A 82 20.58 0.23 5.47
CA MET A 82 20.70 0.02 4.03
C MET A 82 19.40 0.34 3.29
N LEU A 83 18.25 -0.09 3.80
CA LEU A 83 16.94 0.22 3.20
C LEU A 83 16.65 1.72 3.17
N LYS A 84 17.03 2.47 4.22
CA LYS A 84 16.91 3.94 4.24
C LYS A 84 17.81 4.60 3.20
N GLN A 85 19.05 4.13 3.09
CA GLN A 85 20.00 4.65 2.10
C GLN A 85 19.46 4.43 0.68
N THR A 86 19.05 3.19 0.34
CA THR A 86 18.48 2.88 -0.98
C THR A 86 17.22 3.69 -1.28
N ARG A 87 16.38 3.96 -0.28
CA ARG A 87 15.22 4.85 -0.46
C ARG A 87 15.66 6.26 -0.87
N GLN A 88 16.63 6.86 -0.19
CA GLN A 88 17.12 8.20 -0.52
C GLN A 88 17.73 8.26 -1.93
N GLU A 89 18.48 7.22 -2.31
CA GLU A 89 19.06 7.10 -3.66
C GLU A 89 17.96 7.02 -4.73
N ASN A 90 16.92 6.22 -4.50
CA ASN A 90 15.77 6.12 -5.40
C ASN A 90 15.00 7.45 -5.52
N GLU A 91 14.75 8.14 -4.40
CA GLU A 91 14.07 9.45 -4.41
C GLU A 91 14.86 10.48 -5.21
N LEU A 92 16.19 10.50 -5.05
CA LEU A 92 17.08 11.37 -5.81
C LEU A 92 17.07 11.04 -7.31
N GLN A 93 17.09 9.76 -7.66
CA GLN A 93 17.01 9.31 -9.05
C GLN A 93 15.67 9.67 -9.69
N SER A 94 14.55 9.44 -9.00
CA SER A 94 13.23 9.83 -9.49
C SER A 94 13.10 11.35 -9.67
N ALA A 95 13.67 12.14 -8.76
CA ALA A 95 13.71 13.60 -8.91
C ALA A 95 14.53 14.04 -10.14
N GLN A 96 15.66 13.37 -10.43
CA GLN A 96 16.47 13.64 -11.61
C GLN A 96 15.73 13.30 -12.90
N GLN A 97 15.10 12.12 -12.97
CA GLN A 97 14.30 11.70 -14.12
C GLN A 97 13.16 12.68 -14.40
N HIS A 98 12.46 13.13 -13.36
CA HIS A 98 11.38 14.10 -13.51
C HIS A 98 11.88 15.47 -13.99
N MET A 99 13.08 15.92 -13.57
CA MET A 99 13.71 17.13 -14.11
C MET A 99 14.11 16.98 -15.58
N GLU A 100 14.59 15.80 -15.99
CA GLU A 100 14.92 15.51 -17.39
C GLU A 100 13.66 15.48 -18.26
N GLU A 101 12.60 14.81 -17.84
CA GLU A 101 11.30 14.78 -18.54
C GLU A 101 10.72 16.19 -18.74
N GLN A 102 10.73 17.03 -17.69
CA GLN A 102 10.29 18.44 -17.79
C GLN A 102 11.17 19.28 -18.71
N ARG A 103 12.46 18.95 -18.82
CA ARG A 103 13.40 19.65 -19.71
C ARG A 103 13.14 19.31 -21.18
N PHE A 104 12.68 18.10 -21.49
CA PHE A 104 12.27 17.72 -22.84
C PHE A 104 10.89 18.31 -23.21
N ASP A 105 9.98 18.42 -22.24
CA ASP A 105 8.64 18.99 -22.46
C ASP A 105 8.67 20.52 -22.69
N ALA A 106 9.68 21.21 -22.16
CA ALA A 106 9.92 22.64 -22.44
C ALA A 106 10.64 22.91 -23.78
N GLY A 107 10.91 21.88 -24.60
CA GLY A 107 11.87 21.93 -25.71
C GLY A 107 11.34 21.85 -27.16
N CYS A 108 10.09 21.43 -27.41
CA CYS A 108 9.45 21.38 -28.74
C CYS A 108 7.96 20.98 -28.51
N THR A 109 6.93 21.74 -28.90
CA THR A 109 6.67 22.49 -30.14
C THR A 109 6.06 23.86 -29.91
#